data_AF-A0A950ER23-F1
#
_entry.id   AF-A0A950ER23-F1
#
_cell.length_a   1.000
_cell.length_b   1.000
_cell.length_c   1.000
_cell.angle_alpha   90.00
_cell.angle_beta   90.00
_cell.angle_gamma   90.00
#
_symmetry.space_group_name_H-M   'P 1'
#
loop_
_entity.id
_entity.type
_entity.pdbx_description
1 polymer ?
#
loop_
_entity_poly.entity_id
_entity_poly.type
_entity_poly.pdbx_seq_one_letter_code
_entity_poly.pdbx_strand_id
1 'polypeptide(L)' 'MNPEFDIDLLRTFAAVADAGSFTKAAVAVHRSQAAVSMQIKRLEQMLGTTLFTR' A
#
# COMPACT_ATOMS: atom_id res chain seq x y z
N MET A 1 0.17 21.12 -6.82
CA MET A 1 -0.92 20.46 -6.07
C MET A 1 -0.24 19.38 -5.25
N ASN A 2 -0.12 19.53 -3.93
CA ASN A 2 0.42 18.46 -3.09
C ASN A 2 -0.76 17.49 -2.94
N PRO A 3 -0.83 16.36 -3.66
CA PRO A 3 -1.92 15.43 -3.42
C PRO A 3 -1.78 15.06 -1.95
N GLU A 4 -2.80 15.34 -1.13
CA GLU A 4 -2.79 14.90 0.25
C GLU A 4 -2.50 13.40 0.23
N PHE A 5 -1.28 13.03 0.63
CA PHE A 5 -0.92 11.64 0.75
C PHE A 5 -1.78 11.11 1.87
N ASP A 6 -2.83 10.41 1.48
CA ASP A 6 -3.73 9.76 2.38
C ASP A 6 -2.90 8.83 3.27
N ILE A 7 -2.90 9.12 4.58
CA ILE A 7 -2.08 8.42 5.56
C ILE A 7 -2.38 6.91 5.54
N ASP A 8 -3.57 6.51 5.08
CA ASP A 8 -3.91 5.11 4.90
C ASP A 8 -3.09 4.45 3.79
N LEU A 9 -2.73 5.16 2.72
CA LEU A 9 -1.83 4.64 1.67
C LEU A 9 -0.44 4.39 2.23
N LEU A 10 0.07 5.31 3.04
CA LEU A 10 1.39 5.19 3.67
C LEU A 10 1.41 4.08 4.73
N ARG A 11 0.35 3.93 5.52
CA ARG A 11 0.18 2.82 6.48
C ARG A 11 0.17 1.48 5.78
N THR A 12 -0.55 1.37 4.67
CA THR A 12 -0.59 0.15 3.88
C THR A 12 0.75 -0.16 3.23
N PHE A 13 1.46 0.86 2.72
CA PHE A 13 2.84 0.69 2.25
C PHE A 13 3.76 0.14 3.33
N ALA A 14 3.78 0.78 4.51
CA ALA A 14 4.60 0.33 5.64
C ALA A 14 4.26 -1.10 6.04
N ALA A 15 2.97 -1.45 6.15
CA ALA A 15 2.55 -2.80 6.49
C ALA A 15 2.99 -3.86 5.47
N VAL A 16 2.98 -3.54 4.16
CA VAL A 16 3.48 -4.45 3.12
C VAL A 16 4.99 -4.59 3.18
N ALA A 17 5.71 -3.49 3.40
CA ALA A 17 7.18 -3.50 3.55
C ALA A 17 7.61 -4.33 4.77
N ASP A 18 6.95 -4.15 5.91
CA ASP A 18 7.25 -4.89 7.15
C ASP A 18 6.87 -6.37 7.05
N ALA A 19 5.73 -6.69 6.42
CA ALA A 19 5.25 -8.06 6.35
C ALA A 19 5.88 -8.88 5.21
N GLY A 20 6.46 -8.23 4.19
CA GLY A 20 6.96 -8.86 2.97
C GLY A 20 5.89 -9.60 2.16
N SER A 21 4.61 -9.38 2.46
CA SER A 21 3.49 -10.11 1.86
C SER A 21 2.21 -9.28 1.92
N PHE A 22 1.56 -9.11 0.77
CA PHE A 22 0.27 -8.43 0.67
C PHE A 22 -0.81 -9.10 1.51
N THR A 23 -0.81 -10.43 1.61
CA THR A 23 -1.78 -11.17 2.42
C THR A 23 -1.56 -10.95 3.91
N LYS A 24 -0.30 -10.99 4.38
CA LYS A 24 0.02 -10.73 5.79
C LYS A 24 -0.24 -9.27 6.17
N ALA A 25 0.12 -8.33 5.29
CA ALA A 25 -0.15 -6.91 5.48
C ALA A 25 -1.64 -6.62 5.62
N ALA A 26 -2.48 -7.25 4.77
CA ALA A 26 -3.93 -7.10 4.84
C ALA A 26 -4.51 -7.51 6.20
N VAL A 27 -3.99 -8.59 6.79
CA VAL A 27 -4.35 -8.99 8.15
C VAL A 27 -3.91 -7.93 9.17
N ALA A 28 -2.69 -7.42 9.06
CA ALA A 28 -2.14 -6.42 9.98
C ALA A 28 -2.89 -5.07 9.96
N VAL A 29 -3.40 -4.65 8.80
CA VAL A 29 -4.18 -3.39 8.66
C VAL A 29 -5.69 -3.60 8.69
N HIS A 30 -6.17 -4.80 9.00
CA HIS A 30 -7.59 -5.15 9.02
C HIS A 30 -8.34 -4.79 7.71
N ARG A 31 -7.73 -5.11 6.58
CA ARG A 31 -8.29 -4.92 5.23
C ARG A 31 -8.26 -6.23 4.44
N SER A 32 -8.96 -6.26 3.31
CA SER A 32 -8.80 -7.37 2.36
C SER A 32 -7.50 -7.22 1.58
N GLN A 33 -6.94 -8.33 1.08
CA GLN A 33 -5.75 -8.31 0.23
C GLN A 33 -5.97 -7.46 -1.03
N ALA A 34 -7.18 -7.49 -1.60
CA ALA A 34 -7.55 -6.67 -2.75
C ALA A 34 -7.51 -5.16 -2.41
N ALA A 35 -8.02 -4.77 -1.24
CA ALA A 35 -7.97 -3.37 -0.79
C ALA A 35 -6.53 -2.87 -0.60
N VAL A 36 -5.67 -3.69 0.03
CA VAL A 36 -4.23 -3.41 0.16
C VAL A 36 -3.59 -3.25 -1.22
N SER A 37 -3.86 -4.17 -2.14
CA SER A 37 -3.31 -4.10 -3.50
C SER A 37 -3.76 -2.84 -4.25
N MET A 38 -5.01 -2.42 -4.11
CA MET A 38 -5.52 -1.20 -4.73
C MET A 38 -4.87 0.05 -4.14
N GLN A 39 -4.69 0.09 -2.82
CA GLN A 39 -4.03 1.21 -2.14
C GLN A 39 -2.56 1.34 -2.57
N ILE A 40 -1.82 0.23 -2.63
CA ILE A 40 -0.44 0.25 -3.16
C ILE A 40 -0.41 0.71 -4.61
N LYS A 41 -1.27 0.16 -5.47
CA LYS A 41 -1.33 0.58 -6.89
C LYS A 41 -1.63 2.08 -7.03
N ARG A 42 -2.55 2.61 -6.21
CA ARG A 42 -2.86 4.04 -6.18
C ARG A 42 -1.64 4.86 -5.76
N LEU A 43 -0.91 4.42 -4.73
CA LEU A 43 0.30 5.10 -4.27
C LEU A 43 1.40 5.09 -5.34
N GLU A 44 1.61 3.95 -6.00
CA GLU A 44 2.54 3.82 -7.13
C GLU A 44 2.19 4.78 -8.28
N GLN A 45 0.89 4.90 -8.61
CA GLN A 45 0.41 5.84 -9.63
C GLN A 45 0.65 7.31 -9.24
N MET A 46 0.44 7.67 -7.96
CA MET A 46 0.68 9.02 -7.47
C MET A 46 2.17 9.38 -7.50
N LEU A 47 3.05 8.40 -7.25
CA LEU A 47 4.49 8.58 -7.25
C LEU A 47 5.12 8.39 -8.64
N GLY A 48 4.38 7.82 -9.59
CA GLY A 48 4.89 7.47 -10.92
C GLY A 48 5.96 6.38 -10.88
N THR A 49 5.99 5.55 -9.84
CA THR A 49 7.02 4.51 -9.64
C THR A 49 6.44 3.24 -9.04
N THR A 50 7.06 2.10 -9.35
CA THR A 50 6.75 0.81 -8.74
C THR A 50 7.43 0.72 -7.38
N LEU A 51 6.67 0.38 -6.34
CA LEU A 51 7.14 0.31 -4.96
C LEU A 51 7.53 -1.11 -4.54
N PHE A 52 6.88 -2.13 -5.11
CA PHE A 52 7.16 -3.53 -4.80
C PHE A 52 7.38 -4.35 -6.07
N THR A 53 8.45 -5.12 -6.09
CA THR A 53 8.71 -6.14 -7.12
C THR A 53 8.12 -7.47 -6.65
N ARG A 54 7.53 -8.24 -7.57
CA ARG A 54 6.91 -9.55 -7.28
C ARG A 54 7.94 -10.66 -7.31
#